data_AF-A0A2N6BJB2-F1
#
_entry.id   AF-A0A2N6BJB2-F1
#
_cell.length_a   1.000
_cell.length_b   1.000
_cell.length_c   1.000
_cell.angle_alpha   90.00
_cell.angle_beta   90.00
_cell.angle_gamma   90.00
#
_symmetry.space_group_name_H-M   'P 1'
#
loop_
_entity.id
_entity.type
_entity.pdbx_description
1 polymer ?
#
loop_
_entity_poly.entity_id
_entity_poly.type
_entity_poly.pdbx_seq_one_letter_code
_entity_poly.pdbx_strand_id
1 'polypeptide(L)'
;MKRRDFLKKLAKAGFVVSATGALPLLDLSKAEAETTPYPLAVAAEGSPAELTREALRKLGGMGAFVKDGDSVVVKPNIGWDRTPEEGANTHPEVVRELVMMALDAGAAEVRVFDRTCNDPRRCYKRSGIEDAIDSIDDSRAKITHVDELRYEVVEIRDGISLTKWPLYRPALEADVLINAPVVKHHGMSEITIGMKNLMGVMGGNRGRLHRDLTDGLVDLSLAVKSHLTVVDATRVLLAGGPQGGGTGNVKKVGKVGASRDVVTADAWGATMFGVDPFSIPHIKRAHERGLGIADLSKVKIL
;
A
#
# COMPACT_ATOMS: atom_id res chain seq x y z
N MET A 1 -17.86 3.38 22.95
CA MET A 1 -19.34 3.25 22.99
C MET A 1 -19.84 3.12 21.54
N LYS A 2 -20.61 2.08 21.18
CA LYS A 2 -21.00 1.84 19.77
C LYS A 2 -21.98 2.93 19.30
N ARG A 3 -21.78 3.49 18.10
CA ARG A 3 -22.63 4.55 17.48
C ARG A 3 -24.14 4.28 17.61
N ARG A 4 -24.53 3.01 17.54
CA ARG A 4 -25.92 2.55 17.66
C ARG A 4 -26.50 2.72 19.08
N ASP A 5 -25.68 2.59 20.12
CA ASP A 5 -26.12 2.71 21.51
C ASP A 5 -26.27 4.18 21.93
N PHE A 6 -25.50 5.08 21.30
CA PHE A 6 -25.63 6.53 21.48
C PHE A 6 -26.92 7.08 20.86
N LEU A 7 -27.24 6.69 19.62
CA LEU A 7 -28.48 7.10 18.94
C LEU A 7 -29.74 6.62 19.67
N LYS A 8 -29.69 5.42 20.27
CA LYS A 8 -30.78 4.90 21.11
C LYS A 8 -30.97 5.66 22.43
N LYS A 9 -29.90 6.23 23.00
CA LYS A 9 -29.99 7.08 24.20
C LYS A 9 -30.55 8.47 23.87
N LEU A 10 -30.16 9.05 22.73
CA LEU A 10 -30.71 10.33 22.23
C LEU A 10 -32.21 10.26 21.94
N ALA A 11 -32.70 9.15 21.37
CA ALA A 11 -34.13 8.96 21.16
C ALA A 11 -34.93 8.78 22.47
N LYS A 12 -34.28 8.36 23.56
CA LYS A 12 -34.90 8.20 24.89
C LYS A 12 -34.84 9.45 25.76
N ALA A 13 -33.89 10.36 25.51
CA ALA A 13 -33.82 11.67 26.15
C ALA A 13 -34.70 12.65 25.35
N GLY A 14 -36.00 12.65 25.64
CA GLY A 14 -37.00 13.43 24.92
C GLY A 14 -36.57 14.88 24.67
N PHE A 15 -36.87 15.37 23.46
CA PHE A 15 -36.73 16.77 23.08
C PHE A 15 -37.60 17.63 24.01
N VAL A 16 -36.99 18.23 25.04
CA VAL A 16 -37.58 19.40 25.69
C VAL A 16 -37.21 20.59 24.82
N VAL A 17 -38.12 20.98 23.93
CA VAL A 17 -38.04 22.26 23.21
C VAL A 17 -38.36 23.36 24.23
N SER A 18 -37.34 23.89 24.88
CA SER A 18 -37.46 25.12 25.67
C SER A 18 -37.72 26.30 24.73
N ALA A 19 -38.83 27.01 24.98
CA ALA A 19 -39.38 28.10 24.15
C ALA A 19 -38.54 29.40 24.10
N THR A 20 -37.22 29.32 24.29
CA THR A 20 -36.30 30.46 24.33
C THR A 20 -35.22 30.41 23.24
N GLY A 21 -35.46 29.69 22.14
CA GLY A 21 -34.71 29.87 20.89
C GLY A 21 -33.22 29.50 20.90
N ALA A 22 -32.69 28.94 21.98
CA ALA A 22 -31.34 28.41 22.05
C ALA A 22 -31.38 26.88 22.05
N LEU A 23 -31.19 26.27 20.87
CA LEU A 23 -30.75 24.88 20.81
C LEU A 23 -29.43 24.77 21.57
N PRO A 24 -29.27 23.84 22.52
CA PRO A 24 -27.94 23.56 23.04
C PRO A 24 -27.13 23.03 21.86
N LEU A 25 -26.23 23.87 21.34
CA LEU A 25 -25.17 23.47 20.43
C LEU A 25 -24.31 22.47 21.21
N LEU A 26 -24.72 21.20 21.15
CA LEU A 26 -23.85 20.07 21.44
C LEU A 26 -22.68 20.22 20.47
N ASP A 27 -21.55 20.62 21.03
CA ASP A 27 -20.28 20.74 20.34
C ASP A 27 -19.82 19.35 19.88
N LEU A 28 -20.31 18.93 18.71
CA LEU A 28 -19.98 17.68 18.06
C LEU A 28 -18.54 17.69 17.50
N SER A 29 -17.79 18.78 17.64
CA SER A 29 -16.41 18.90 17.15
C SER A 29 -15.37 18.18 18.03
N LYS A 30 -15.75 17.74 19.24
CA LYS A 30 -14.85 17.08 20.21
C LYS A 30 -14.97 15.56 20.30
N ALA A 31 -15.68 14.93 19.36
CA ALA A 31 -15.56 13.50 19.15
C ALA A 31 -14.51 13.24 18.05
N GLU A 32 -13.25 13.62 18.30
CA GLU A 32 -12.15 12.90 17.67
C GLU A 32 -12.32 11.45 18.14
N ALA A 33 -12.88 10.62 17.27
CA ALA A 33 -12.80 9.20 17.48
C ALA A 33 -11.29 8.91 17.49
N GLU A 34 -10.73 8.61 18.66
CA GLU A 34 -9.42 7.96 18.76
C GLU A 34 -9.49 6.72 17.88
N THR A 35 -9.09 6.87 16.62
CA THR A 35 -8.98 5.76 15.70
C THR A 35 -7.81 4.96 16.22
N THR A 36 -8.11 3.82 16.83
CA THR A 36 -7.08 2.88 17.25
C THR A 36 -6.19 2.62 16.03
N PRO A 37 -4.86 2.83 16.13
CA PRO A 37 -3.95 2.60 15.04
C PRO A 37 -4.14 1.22 14.43
N TYR A 38 -4.04 1.11 13.11
CA TYR A 38 -4.04 -0.20 12.47
C TYR A 38 -2.80 -0.98 12.94
N PRO A 39 -2.95 -2.27 13.28
CA PRO A 39 -1.81 -3.09 13.66
C PRO A 39 -0.90 -3.35 12.45
N LEU A 40 0.35 -3.66 12.74
CA LEU A 40 1.34 -4.15 11.79
C LEU A 40 1.57 -5.64 12.05
N ALA A 41 1.35 -6.50 11.07
CA ALA A 41 1.74 -7.91 11.17
C ALA A 41 3.09 -8.15 10.52
N VAL A 42 3.93 -8.97 11.17
CA VAL A 42 5.25 -9.33 10.64
C VAL A 42 5.44 -10.85 10.67
N ALA A 43 5.85 -11.41 9.53
CA ALA A 43 6.32 -12.79 9.42
C ALA A 43 7.83 -12.82 9.13
N ALA A 44 8.54 -13.80 9.68
CA ALA A 44 10.00 -13.89 9.58
C ALA A 44 10.55 -15.32 9.39
N GLU A 45 9.68 -16.31 9.22
CA GLU A 45 10.05 -17.72 9.03
C GLU A 45 9.28 -18.33 7.84
N GLY A 46 9.98 -19.10 7.02
CA GLY A 46 9.41 -19.80 5.85
C GLY A 46 9.81 -19.19 4.50
N SER A 47 9.25 -19.79 3.46
CA SER A 47 9.29 -19.29 2.08
C SER A 47 8.54 -17.96 1.94
N PRO A 48 8.80 -17.17 0.87
CA PRO A 48 8.07 -15.95 0.58
C PRO A 48 6.53 -16.10 0.57
N ALA A 49 6.01 -17.23 0.10
CA ALA A 49 4.57 -17.54 0.16
C ALA A 49 4.09 -17.77 1.60
N GLU A 50 4.80 -18.58 2.38
CA GLU A 50 4.47 -18.84 3.80
C GLU A 50 4.53 -17.56 4.64
N LEU A 51 5.54 -16.72 4.42
CA LEU A 51 5.68 -15.40 5.06
C LEU A 51 4.46 -14.50 4.77
N THR A 52 4.04 -14.46 3.51
CA THR A 52 2.87 -13.68 3.08
C THR A 52 1.61 -14.20 3.76
N ARG A 53 1.38 -15.51 3.73
CA ARG A 53 0.23 -16.16 4.35
C ARG A 53 0.17 -15.91 5.85
N GLU A 54 1.31 -16.02 6.54
CA GLU A 54 1.40 -15.80 7.99
C GLU A 54 1.16 -14.34 8.37
N ALA A 55 1.75 -13.38 7.65
CA ALA A 55 1.52 -11.95 7.89
C ALA A 55 0.04 -11.60 7.74
N LEU A 56 -0.63 -12.13 6.71
CA LEU A 56 -2.05 -11.90 6.48
C LEU A 56 -2.93 -12.65 7.49
N ARG A 57 -2.57 -13.87 7.90
CA ARG A 57 -3.27 -14.63 8.95
C ARG A 57 -3.33 -13.85 10.26
N LYS A 58 -2.22 -13.22 10.66
CA LYS A 58 -2.15 -12.37 11.87
C LYS A 58 -3.10 -11.16 11.81
N LEU A 59 -3.41 -10.64 10.61
CA LEU A 59 -4.39 -9.58 10.39
C LEU A 59 -5.85 -10.07 10.28
N GLY A 60 -6.10 -11.36 10.53
CA GLY A 60 -7.43 -11.97 10.39
C GLY A 60 -7.70 -12.60 9.02
N GLY A 61 -6.66 -12.80 8.20
CA GLY A 61 -6.73 -13.39 6.86
C GLY A 61 -7.19 -12.41 5.78
N MET A 62 -7.15 -12.86 4.52
CA MET A 62 -7.51 -12.01 3.37
C MET A 62 -8.99 -11.60 3.37
N GLY A 63 -9.87 -12.44 3.92
CA GLY A 63 -11.31 -12.13 4.08
C GLY A 63 -11.59 -10.92 4.98
N ALA A 64 -10.62 -10.41 5.74
CA ALA A 64 -10.74 -9.14 6.46
C ALA A 64 -10.72 -7.92 5.52
N PHE A 65 -10.18 -8.07 4.31
CA PHE A 65 -9.97 -7.02 3.31
C PHE A 65 -10.82 -7.23 2.06
N VAL A 66 -10.84 -8.46 1.54
CA VAL A 66 -11.57 -8.87 0.34
C VAL A 66 -12.90 -9.52 0.74
N LYS A 67 -13.97 -9.17 0.04
CA LYS A 67 -15.31 -9.76 0.15
C LYS A 67 -15.65 -10.53 -1.12
N ASP A 68 -16.61 -11.44 -0.97
CA ASP A 68 -17.16 -12.19 -2.09
C ASP A 68 -17.69 -11.23 -3.16
N GLY A 69 -17.23 -11.39 -4.39
CA GLY A 69 -17.58 -10.53 -5.52
C GLY A 69 -16.69 -9.31 -5.74
N ASP A 70 -15.75 -9.00 -4.83
CA ASP A 70 -14.89 -7.82 -4.98
C ASP A 70 -13.99 -7.91 -6.21
N SER A 71 -13.79 -6.78 -6.87
CA SER A 71 -12.71 -6.57 -7.83
C SER A 71 -11.41 -6.19 -7.10
N VAL A 72 -10.36 -6.99 -7.27
CA VAL A 72 -9.10 -6.79 -6.56
C VAL A 72 -8.00 -6.40 -7.54
N VAL A 73 -7.21 -5.41 -7.15
CA VAL A 73 -5.95 -5.05 -7.81
C VAL A 73 -4.79 -5.34 -6.88
N VAL A 74 -3.85 -6.17 -7.32
CA VAL A 74 -2.55 -6.34 -6.67
C VAL A 74 -1.53 -5.54 -7.45
N LYS A 75 -0.90 -4.59 -6.77
CA LYS A 75 0.10 -3.70 -7.34
C LYS A 75 1.48 -4.00 -6.75
N PRO A 76 2.22 -4.96 -7.30
CA PRO A 76 3.62 -5.20 -6.92
C PRO A 76 4.53 -4.09 -7.44
N ASN A 77 5.82 -4.18 -7.14
CA ASN A 77 6.85 -3.45 -7.86
C ASN A 77 7.43 -4.32 -8.98
N ILE A 78 7.19 -3.93 -10.24
CA ILE A 78 7.72 -4.56 -11.46
C ILE A 78 8.45 -3.51 -12.31
N GLY A 79 9.09 -2.55 -11.64
CA GLY A 79 9.71 -1.39 -12.29
C GLY A 79 10.85 -1.76 -13.24
N TRP A 80 11.54 -2.86 -12.98
CA TRP A 80 12.90 -3.08 -13.48
C TRP A 80 13.04 -4.41 -14.20
N ASP A 81 13.88 -4.42 -15.23
CA ASP A 81 14.23 -5.62 -15.97
C ASP A 81 15.25 -6.47 -15.19
N ARG A 82 14.79 -7.13 -14.14
CA ARG A 82 15.62 -7.77 -13.11
C ARG A 82 15.02 -9.09 -12.65
N THR A 83 15.90 -10.04 -12.30
CA THR A 83 15.49 -11.33 -11.74
C THR A 83 15.15 -11.23 -10.26
N PRO A 84 14.42 -12.19 -9.67
CA PRO A 84 14.10 -12.20 -8.24
C PRO A 84 15.33 -12.09 -7.33
N GLU A 85 16.47 -12.67 -7.73
CA GLU A 85 17.72 -12.67 -6.97
C GLU A 85 18.32 -11.27 -6.83
N GLU A 86 18.04 -10.38 -7.79
CA GLU A 86 18.56 -9.01 -7.82
C GLU A 86 17.77 -8.07 -6.89
N GLY A 87 16.64 -8.51 -6.31
CA GLY A 87 15.92 -7.80 -5.25
C GLY A 87 15.36 -6.42 -5.65
N ALA A 88 15.27 -6.13 -6.95
CA ALA A 88 14.79 -4.84 -7.45
C ALA A 88 13.26 -4.79 -7.58
N ASN A 89 12.59 -5.94 -7.66
CA ASN A 89 11.15 -6.08 -7.82
C ASN A 89 10.58 -6.90 -6.66
N THR A 90 9.27 -6.85 -6.46
CA THR A 90 8.59 -7.72 -5.49
C THR A 90 8.76 -9.18 -5.88
N HIS A 91 8.99 -10.05 -4.89
CA HIS A 91 9.22 -11.46 -5.11
C HIS A 91 7.98 -12.13 -5.73
N PRO A 92 8.12 -12.93 -6.79
CA PRO A 92 6.98 -13.50 -7.52
C PRO A 92 6.07 -14.36 -6.65
N GLU A 93 6.64 -15.13 -5.71
CA GLU A 93 5.86 -15.94 -4.77
C GLU A 93 5.03 -15.10 -3.79
N VAL A 94 5.47 -13.90 -3.40
CA VAL A 94 4.65 -12.97 -2.59
C VAL A 94 3.44 -12.53 -3.40
N VAL A 95 3.66 -12.12 -4.66
CA VAL A 95 2.59 -11.67 -5.54
C VAL A 95 1.59 -12.79 -5.82
N ARG A 96 2.09 -13.98 -6.17
CA ARG A 96 1.27 -15.17 -6.41
C ARG A 96 0.42 -15.52 -5.20
N GLU A 97 1.02 -15.53 -4.00
CA GLU A 97 0.29 -15.84 -2.78
C GLU A 97 -0.80 -14.81 -2.49
N LEU A 98 -0.54 -13.50 -2.67
CA LEU A 98 -1.57 -12.47 -2.52
C LEU A 98 -2.75 -12.67 -3.48
N VAL A 99 -2.48 -13.05 -4.72
CA VAL A 99 -3.52 -13.35 -5.71
C VAL A 99 -4.33 -14.57 -5.30
N MET A 100 -3.67 -15.67 -4.95
CA MET A 100 -4.34 -16.89 -4.47
C MET A 100 -5.22 -16.60 -3.25
N MET A 101 -4.70 -15.89 -2.24
CA MET A 101 -5.46 -15.53 -1.05
C MET A 101 -6.67 -14.65 -1.34
N ALA A 102 -6.59 -13.75 -2.34
CA ALA A 102 -7.71 -12.92 -2.76
C ALA A 102 -8.79 -13.74 -3.50
N LEU A 103 -8.39 -14.67 -4.37
CA LEU A 103 -9.29 -15.60 -5.04
C LEU A 103 -10.01 -16.50 -4.03
N ASP A 104 -9.27 -17.06 -3.06
CA ASP A 104 -9.80 -17.90 -1.98
C ASP A 104 -10.78 -17.14 -1.08
N ALA A 105 -10.61 -15.81 -0.96
CA ALA A 105 -11.52 -14.93 -0.23
C ALA A 105 -12.81 -14.58 -1.01
N GLY A 106 -12.94 -15.03 -2.26
CA GLY A 106 -14.14 -14.84 -3.08
C GLY A 106 -14.05 -13.68 -4.08
N ALA A 107 -12.86 -13.13 -4.36
CA ALA A 107 -12.73 -12.09 -5.38
C ALA A 107 -13.34 -12.55 -6.73
N ALA A 108 -14.13 -11.67 -7.35
CA ALA A 108 -14.67 -11.92 -8.70
C ALA A 108 -13.57 -11.88 -9.76
N GLU A 109 -12.55 -11.05 -9.54
CA GLU A 109 -11.37 -10.94 -10.36
C GLU A 109 -10.19 -10.40 -9.55
N VAL A 110 -8.97 -10.81 -9.92
CA VAL A 110 -7.74 -10.28 -9.33
C VAL A 110 -6.81 -9.87 -10.47
N ARG A 111 -6.57 -8.55 -10.60
CA ARG A 111 -5.69 -7.98 -11.61
C ARG A 111 -4.33 -7.63 -11.01
N VAL A 112 -3.26 -8.08 -11.65
CA VAL A 112 -1.88 -7.71 -11.31
C VAL A 112 -1.36 -6.70 -12.33
N PHE A 113 -0.90 -5.55 -11.85
CA PHE A 113 -0.24 -4.58 -12.72
C PHE A 113 0.80 -3.73 -12.00
N ASP A 114 1.75 -3.22 -12.79
CA ASP A 114 2.59 -2.08 -12.47
C ASP A 114 2.94 -1.27 -13.74
N ARG A 115 3.27 0.01 -13.58
CA ARG A 115 3.83 0.86 -14.65
C ARG A 115 5.35 0.80 -14.58
N THR A 116 5.95 0.03 -15.47
CA THR A 116 7.40 -0.27 -15.46
C THR A 116 8.26 0.95 -15.84
N CYS A 117 9.54 0.94 -15.48
CA CYS A 117 10.55 1.92 -15.92
C CYS A 117 11.33 1.42 -17.14
N ASN A 118 11.65 0.12 -17.20
CA ASN A 118 12.17 -0.52 -18.41
C ASN A 118 11.03 -1.08 -19.27
N ASP A 119 11.37 -1.76 -20.35
CA ASP A 119 10.39 -2.41 -21.24
C ASP A 119 9.46 -3.36 -20.46
N PRO A 120 8.13 -3.18 -20.54
CA PRO A 120 7.18 -3.98 -19.76
C PRO A 120 7.31 -5.48 -19.99
N ARG A 121 7.51 -5.94 -21.24
CA ARG A 121 7.58 -7.38 -21.55
C ARG A 121 8.75 -8.03 -20.82
N ARG A 122 9.88 -7.33 -20.79
CA ARG A 122 11.07 -7.80 -20.07
C ARG A 122 10.88 -7.76 -18.56
N CYS A 123 10.34 -6.67 -18.02
CA CYS A 123 10.11 -6.52 -16.58
C CYS A 123 9.19 -7.62 -16.01
N TYR A 124 8.02 -7.83 -16.61
CA TYR A 124 7.03 -8.81 -16.13
C TYR A 124 7.60 -10.23 -16.22
N LYS A 125 8.20 -10.59 -17.36
CA LYS A 125 8.81 -11.90 -17.54
C LYS A 125 10.01 -12.15 -16.63
N ARG A 126 10.99 -11.24 -16.60
CA ARG A 126 12.26 -11.47 -15.88
C ARG A 126 12.11 -11.35 -14.37
N SER A 127 11.14 -10.58 -13.88
CA SER A 127 10.78 -10.61 -12.46
C SER A 127 10.20 -11.95 -12.01
N GLY A 128 9.80 -12.82 -12.95
CA GLY A 128 9.11 -14.08 -12.67
C GLY A 128 7.65 -13.90 -12.24
N ILE A 129 7.15 -12.66 -12.14
CA ILE A 129 5.76 -12.39 -11.73
C ILE A 129 4.80 -12.88 -12.82
N GLU A 130 5.15 -12.70 -14.10
CA GLU A 130 4.35 -13.23 -15.21
C GLU A 130 4.11 -14.73 -15.08
N ASP A 131 5.20 -15.49 -14.97
CA ASP A 131 5.15 -16.95 -14.82
C ASP A 131 4.43 -17.38 -13.54
N ALA A 132 4.58 -16.63 -12.45
CA ALA A 132 3.94 -16.95 -11.19
C ALA A 132 2.42 -16.77 -11.25
N ILE A 133 1.92 -15.76 -11.96
CA ILE A 133 0.48 -15.56 -12.15
C ILE A 133 -0.08 -16.53 -13.19
N ASP A 134 0.61 -16.74 -14.30
CA ASP A 134 0.19 -17.68 -15.35
C ASP A 134 0.15 -19.14 -14.84
N SER A 135 0.88 -19.46 -13.77
CA SER A 135 0.83 -20.77 -13.10
C SER A 135 -0.45 -21.01 -12.27
N ILE A 136 -1.29 -20.00 -12.08
CA ILE A 136 -2.54 -20.12 -11.34
C ILE A 136 -3.63 -20.62 -12.29
N ASP A 137 -4.17 -21.82 -12.01
CA ASP A 137 -5.28 -22.42 -12.76
C ASP A 137 -6.63 -21.82 -12.33
N ASP A 138 -6.76 -20.50 -12.48
CA ASP A 138 -8.00 -19.75 -12.22
C ASP A 138 -8.09 -18.55 -13.15
N SER A 139 -9.06 -18.57 -14.07
CA SER A 139 -9.30 -17.51 -15.08
C SER A 139 -9.57 -16.11 -14.49
N ARG A 140 -9.86 -16.00 -13.18
CA ARG A 140 -10.06 -14.74 -12.48
C ARG A 140 -8.74 -14.01 -12.17
N ALA A 141 -7.60 -14.72 -12.12
CA ALA A 141 -6.27 -14.12 -11.99
C ALA A 141 -5.78 -13.62 -13.35
N LYS A 142 -5.42 -12.34 -13.44
CA LYS A 142 -5.03 -11.71 -14.72
C LYS A 142 -3.88 -10.75 -14.54
N ILE A 143 -2.90 -10.82 -15.44
CA ILE A 143 -1.97 -9.70 -15.65
C ILE A 143 -2.62 -8.69 -16.58
N THR A 144 -2.58 -7.42 -16.17
CA THR A 144 -3.00 -6.31 -17.01
C THR A 144 -1.86 -5.33 -17.16
N HIS A 145 -1.62 -4.85 -18.38
CA HIS A 145 -0.68 -3.77 -18.60
C HIS A 145 -1.39 -2.42 -18.54
N VAL A 146 -0.62 -1.39 -18.21
CA VAL A 146 -1.07 -0.01 -18.26
C VAL A 146 -1.61 0.32 -19.64
N ASP A 147 -2.75 0.96 -19.64
CA ASP A 147 -3.45 1.45 -20.82
C ASP A 147 -3.61 2.96 -20.68
N GLU A 148 -2.98 3.71 -21.59
CA GLU A 148 -2.94 5.17 -21.52
C GLU A 148 -4.33 5.81 -21.62
N LEU A 149 -5.30 5.13 -22.27
CA LEU A 149 -6.67 5.63 -22.40
C LEU A 149 -7.48 5.49 -21.10
N ARG A 150 -6.96 4.74 -20.12
CA ARG A 150 -7.59 4.51 -18.82
C ARG A 150 -6.99 5.38 -17.71
N TYR A 151 -6.22 6.40 -18.06
CA TYR A 151 -5.89 7.48 -17.13
C TYR A 151 -7.01 8.52 -17.08
N GLU A 152 -7.23 9.05 -15.89
CA GLU A 152 -8.10 10.21 -15.69
C GLU A 152 -7.45 11.21 -14.75
N VAL A 153 -7.72 12.50 -14.98
CA VAL A 153 -7.19 13.55 -14.12
C VAL A 153 -7.99 13.58 -12.83
N VAL A 154 -7.35 13.24 -11.72
CA VAL A 154 -7.93 13.25 -10.38
C VAL A 154 -7.47 14.51 -9.66
N GLU A 155 -8.41 15.23 -9.07
CA GLU A 155 -8.14 16.32 -8.13
C GLU A 155 -7.70 15.73 -6.79
N ILE A 156 -6.55 16.18 -6.28
CA ILE A 156 -5.96 15.70 -5.04
C ILE A 156 -6.28 16.73 -3.96
N ARG A 157 -7.36 16.47 -3.24
CA ARG A 157 -7.78 17.30 -2.12
C ARG A 157 -6.68 17.33 -1.06
N ASP A 158 -6.40 18.52 -0.53
CA ASP A 158 -5.36 18.77 0.48
C ASP A 158 -3.93 18.46 -0.02
N GLY A 159 -3.75 18.34 -1.34
CA GLY A 159 -2.44 18.20 -1.98
C GLY A 159 -1.64 19.51 -1.95
N ILE A 160 -0.34 19.41 -1.69
CA ILE A 160 0.59 20.54 -1.57
C ILE A 160 1.40 20.70 -2.87
N SER A 161 2.06 19.63 -3.28
CA SER A 161 2.88 19.55 -4.49
C SER A 161 2.05 19.15 -5.71
N LEU A 162 1.11 18.22 -5.51
CA LEU A 162 0.18 17.76 -6.53
C LEU A 162 -1.23 18.17 -6.15
N THR A 163 -1.81 19.13 -6.87
CA THR A 163 -3.23 19.49 -6.72
C THR A 163 -4.14 18.67 -7.65
N LYS A 164 -3.60 18.17 -8.76
CA LYS A 164 -4.26 17.21 -9.65
C LYS A 164 -3.25 16.39 -10.45
N TRP A 165 -3.60 15.16 -10.80
CA TRP A 165 -2.71 14.29 -11.58
C TRP A 165 -3.49 13.24 -12.39
N PRO A 166 -3.01 12.82 -13.59
CA PRO A 166 -3.57 11.66 -14.28
C PRO A 166 -3.24 10.37 -13.51
N LEU A 167 -4.27 9.67 -13.01
CA LEU A 167 -4.15 8.43 -12.25
C LEU A 167 -4.87 7.27 -12.96
N TYR A 168 -4.32 6.06 -12.82
CA TYR A 168 -4.79 4.88 -13.55
C TYR A 168 -6.12 4.39 -12.96
N ARG A 169 -7.20 4.60 -13.70
CA ARG A 169 -8.57 4.38 -13.24
C ARG A 169 -8.82 2.97 -12.68
N PRO A 170 -8.33 1.86 -13.29
CA PRO A 170 -8.51 0.52 -12.73
C PRO A 170 -7.96 0.33 -11.31
N ALA A 171 -6.96 1.11 -10.89
CA ALA A 171 -6.44 1.06 -9.52
C ALA A 171 -7.30 1.82 -8.52
N LEU A 172 -8.04 2.84 -8.99
CA LEU A 172 -8.89 3.70 -8.17
C LEU A 172 -10.30 3.12 -8.00
N GLU A 173 -10.81 2.47 -9.06
CA GLU A 173 -12.16 1.90 -9.11
C GLU A 173 -12.24 0.49 -8.51
N ALA A 174 -11.11 -0.19 -8.29
CA ALA A 174 -11.09 -1.49 -7.65
C ALA A 174 -11.63 -1.41 -6.22
N ASP A 175 -12.45 -2.39 -5.83
CA ASP A 175 -12.99 -2.48 -4.48
C ASP A 175 -11.86 -2.64 -3.45
N VAL A 176 -10.80 -3.38 -3.83
CA VAL A 176 -9.61 -3.58 -3.01
C VAL A 176 -8.33 -3.36 -3.83
N LEU A 177 -7.54 -2.37 -3.42
CA LEU A 177 -6.17 -2.15 -3.88
C LEU A 177 -5.17 -2.69 -2.84
N ILE A 178 -4.48 -3.77 -3.18
CA ILE A 178 -3.38 -4.35 -2.41
C ILE A 178 -2.05 -3.81 -2.99
N ASN A 179 -1.38 -2.94 -2.24
CA ASN A 179 -0.07 -2.40 -2.59
C ASN A 179 1.02 -3.35 -2.09
N ALA A 180 1.86 -3.91 -2.97
CA ALA A 180 2.84 -4.93 -2.62
C ALA A 180 4.29 -4.48 -2.93
N PRO A 181 4.83 -3.47 -2.24
CA PRO A 181 6.16 -2.94 -2.52
C PRO A 181 7.28 -3.91 -2.11
N VAL A 182 8.44 -3.80 -2.76
CA VAL A 182 9.71 -4.36 -2.28
C VAL A 182 10.49 -3.29 -1.51
N VAL A 183 11.20 -3.69 -0.45
CA VAL A 183 12.10 -2.81 0.29
C VAL A 183 13.44 -2.68 -0.44
N LYS A 184 13.79 -1.47 -0.90
CA LYS A 184 15.07 -1.22 -1.58
C LYS A 184 15.58 0.20 -1.46
N HIS A 185 16.88 0.37 -1.65
CA HIS A 185 17.55 1.65 -1.75
C HIS A 185 17.07 2.41 -2.98
N HIS A 186 17.04 3.74 -2.89
CA HIS A 186 16.78 4.62 -4.01
C HIS A 186 17.55 5.93 -3.84
N GLY A 187 18.46 6.26 -4.76
CA GLY A 187 19.39 7.39 -4.57
C GLY A 187 18.76 8.76 -4.28
N MET A 188 17.53 9.04 -4.75
CA MET A 188 16.83 10.31 -4.48
C MET A 188 15.85 10.30 -3.30
N SER A 189 15.21 9.17 -2.97
CA SER A 189 14.22 9.09 -1.87
C SER A 189 14.76 8.34 -0.66
N GLU A 190 16.05 8.00 -0.70
CA GLU A 190 16.78 7.08 0.19
C GLU A 190 16.28 5.64 0.08
N ILE A 191 14.98 5.42 0.17
CA ILE A 191 14.33 4.11 0.09
C ILE A 191 13.09 4.12 -0.83
N THR A 192 12.72 2.94 -1.31
CA THR A 192 11.44 2.63 -1.97
C THR A 192 10.70 1.62 -1.12
N ILE A 193 9.46 1.95 -0.75
CA ILE A 193 8.51 1.04 -0.10
C ILE A 193 7.10 1.36 -0.64
N GLY A 194 6.07 1.46 0.19
CA GLY A 194 4.66 1.52 -0.15
C GLY A 194 4.23 2.81 -0.81
N MET A 195 4.47 3.97 -0.18
CA MET A 195 4.05 5.26 -0.76
C MET A 195 4.70 5.50 -2.11
N LYS A 196 5.99 5.18 -2.24
CA LYS A 196 6.72 5.31 -3.52
C LYS A 196 6.28 4.30 -4.56
N ASN A 197 5.88 3.08 -4.17
CA ASN A 197 5.38 2.10 -5.12
C ASN A 197 4.13 2.61 -5.85
N LEU A 198 3.26 3.38 -5.18
CA LEU A 198 2.07 4.01 -5.78
C LEU A 198 2.37 4.88 -7.00
N MET A 199 3.62 5.33 -7.21
CA MET A 199 4.02 6.03 -8.45
C MET A 199 3.74 5.22 -9.72
N GLY A 200 3.61 3.89 -9.63
CA GLY A 200 3.19 3.07 -10.77
C GLY A 200 1.71 3.19 -11.14
N VAL A 201 0.90 3.92 -10.36
CA VAL A 201 -0.49 4.31 -10.69
C VAL A 201 -0.53 5.65 -11.44
N MET A 202 0.56 6.42 -11.39
CA MET A 202 0.62 7.74 -12.02
C MET A 202 0.79 7.62 -13.53
N GLY A 203 -0.01 8.36 -14.28
CA GLY A 203 0.17 8.63 -15.70
C GLY A 203 1.11 9.79 -15.95
N GLY A 204 1.15 10.25 -17.21
CA GLY A 204 1.94 11.41 -17.61
C GLY A 204 3.43 11.30 -17.28
N ASN A 205 4.09 12.47 -17.15
CA ASN A 205 5.51 12.54 -16.79
C ASN A 205 5.70 12.47 -15.27
N ARG A 206 5.58 11.26 -14.70
CA ARG A 206 5.82 10.99 -13.26
C ARG A 206 7.22 11.40 -12.79
N GLY A 207 8.18 11.56 -13.71
CA GLY A 207 9.53 12.04 -13.39
C GLY A 207 9.56 13.48 -12.84
N ARG A 208 8.52 14.29 -13.10
CA ARG A 208 8.39 15.64 -12.49
C ARG A 208 8.31 15.60 -10.98
N LEU A 209 7.82 14.50 -10.40
CA LEU A 209 7.70 14.33 -8.95
C LEU A 209 9.05 14.41 -8.24
N HIS A 210 10.17 14.14 -8.93
CA HIS A 210 11.50 14.23 -8.33
C HIS A 210 11.92 15.66 -7.94
N ARG A 211 11.20 16.70 -8.38
CA ARG A 211 11.45 18.08 -7.96
C ARG A 211 10.96 18.35 -6.54
N ASP A 212 9.92 17.64 -6.12
CA ASP A 212 9.30 17.75 -4.80
C ASP A 212 8.75 16.39 -4.38
N LEU A 213 9.69 15.47 -4.21
CA LEU A 213 9.38 14.04 -4.06
C LEU A 213 8.69 13.75 -2.73
N THR A 214 9.04 14.50 -1.68
CA THR A 214 8.50 14.32 -0.35
C THR A 214 7.00 14.60 -0.34
N ASP A 215 6.59 15.84 -0.63
CA ASP A 215 5.17 16.19 -0.61
C ASP A 215 4.40 15.50 -1.74
N GLY A 216 5.02 15.32 -2.91
CA GLY A 216 4.40 14.61 -4.02
C GLY A 216 4.03 13.15 -3.74
N LEU A 217 4.85 12.42 -2.95
CA LEU A 217 4.52 11.05 -2.53
C LEU A 217 3.39 11.01 -1.47
N VAL A 218 3.37 11.98 -0.56
CA VAL A 218 2.29 12.11 0.43
C VAL A 218 0.97 12.46 -0.27
N ASP A 219 0.99 13.40 -1.21
CA ASP A 219 -0.18 13.80 -1.99
C ASP A 219 -0.72 12.65 -2.85
N LEU A 220 0.16 11.87 -3.47
CA LEU A 220 -0.24 10.67 -4.19
C LEU A 220 -0.93 9.65 -3.28
N SER A 221 -0.46 9.50 -2.04
CA SER A 221 -1.03 8.58 -1.06
C SER A 221 -2.36 9.07 -0.48
N LEU A 222 -2.65 10.37 -0.53
CA LEU A 222 -3.99 10.92 -0.29
C LEU A 222 -4.97 10.55 -1.40
N ALA A 223 -4.52 10.59 -2.66
CA ALA A 223 -5.36 10.30 -3.82
C ALA A 223 -5.58 8.80 -4.05
N VAL A 224 -4.58 7.97 -3.75
CA VAL A 224 -4.60 6.53 -4.01
C VAL A 224 -4.64 5.77 -2.68
N LYS A 225 -5.86 5.40 -2.26
CA LYS A 225 -6.08 4.65 -1.03
C LYS A 225 -5.65 3.18 -1.20
N SER A 226 -4.52 2.82 -0.59
CA SER A 226 -4.17 1.40 -0.41
C SER A 226 -5.05 0.80 0.67
N HIS A 227 -5.78 -0.28 0.35
CA HIS A 227 -6.63 -0.98 1.31
C HIS A 227 -5.82 -1.92 2.21
N LEU A 228 -4.70 -2.41 1.67
CA LEU A 228 -3.72 -3.23 2.34
C LEU A 228 -2.35 -2.96 1.70
N THR A 229 -1.33 -2.74 2.50
CA THR A 229 0.07 -2.68 2.06
C THR A 229 0.81 -3.90 2.58
N VAL A 230 1.41 -4.69 1.68
CA VAL A 230 2.18 -5.91 1.99
C VAL A 230 3.62 -5.70 1.53
N VAL A 231 4.49 -5.37 2.46
CA VAL A 231 5.89 -5.03 2.23
C VAL A 231 6.71 -6.31 2.15
N ASP A 232 7.28 -6.56 0.97
CA ASP A 232 8.25 -7.61 0.72
C ASP A 232 9.65 -7.18 1.15
N ALA A 233 10.13 -7.78 2.23
CA ALA A 233 11.50 -7.72 2.70
C ALA A 233 12.14 -9.12 2.72
N THR A 234 11.74 -10.00 1.80
CA THR A 234 12.38 -11.32 1.64
C THR A 234 13.81 -11.14 1.16
N ARG A 235 14.01 -10.23 0.20
CA ARG A 235 15.29 -9.71 -0.27
C ARG A 235 15.23 -8.19 -0.26
N VAL A 236 16.29 -7.56 0.23
CA VAL A 236 16.42 -6.11 0.31
C VAL A 236 17.62 -5.68 -0.51
N LEU A 237 17.41 -4.81 -1.51
CA LEU A 237 18.50 -4.18 -2.25
C LEU A 237 19.04 -3.00 -1.43
N LEU A 238 20.20 -3.18 -0.78
CA LEU A 238 20.75 -2.24 0.20
C LEU A 238 21.43 -1.01 -0.43
N ALA A 239 21.92 -1.11 -1.66
CA ALA A 239 22.65 -0.03 -2.34
C ALA A 239 22.58 -0.17 -3.86
N GLY A 240 22.89 0.91 -4.59
CA GLY A 240 22.89 0.92 -6.06
C GLY A 240 21.49 0.85 -6.69
N GLY A 241 20.44 0.98 -5.89
CA GLY A 241 19.08 1.13 -6.39
C GLY A 241 18.87 2.42 -7.20
N PRO A 242 17.80 2.50 -8.01
CA PRO A 242 16.56 1.73 -7.80
C PRO A 242 16.49 0.38 -8.50
N GLN A 243 17.42 0.08 -9.41
CA GLN A 243 17.46 -1.17 -10.18
C GLN A 243 18.59 -2.12 -9.77
N GLY A 244 19.65 -1.63 -9.11
CA GLY A 244 20.85 -2.42 -8.87
C GLY A 244 21.63 -2.75 -10.15
N GLY A 245 22.43 -3.80 -10.10
CA GLY A 245 23.23 -4.28 -11.23
C GLY A 245 23.83 -5.67 -11.00
N GLY A 246 23.21 -6.45 -10.12
CA GLY A 246 23.67 -7.75 -9.64
C GLY A 246 23.25 -8.00 -8.19
N THR A 247 23.65 -9.15 -7.64
CA THR A 247 23.23 -9.62 -6.31
C THR A 247 24.10 -9.13 -5.15
N GLY A 248 25.23 -8.47 -5.43
CA GLY A 248 26.22 -8.09 -4.40
C GLY A 248 25.70 -7.13 -3.33
N ASN A 249 24.71 -6.29 -3.66
CA ASN A 249 24.07 -5.38 -2.71
C ASN A 249 22.73 -5.93 -2.16
N VAL A 250 22.39 -7.18 -2.47
CA VAL A 250 21.12 -7.79 -2.07
C VAL A 250 21.32 -8.60 -0.80
N LYS A 251 20.57 -8.25 0.25
CA LYS A 251 20.53 -9.00 1.50
C LYS A 251 19.26 -9.85 1.55
N LYS A 252 19.41 -11.15 1.78
CA LYS A 252 18.28 -12.03 2.12
C LYS A 252 17.88 -11.75 3.57
N VAL A 253 16.74 -11.09 3.76
CA VAL A 253 16.23 -10.71 5.08
C VAL A 253 15.13 -11.67 5.55
N GLY A 254 14.33 -12.22 4.62
CA GLY A 254 13.36 -13.27 4.92
C GLY A 254 12.15 -12.79 5.73
N LYS A 255 11.65 -11.58 5.47
CA LYS A 255 10.49 -11.03 6.19
C LYS A 255 9.42 -10.50 5.25
N VAL A 256 8.16 -10.57 5.68
CA VAL A 256 7.04 -9.86 5.06
C VAL A 256 6.28 -9.13 6.16
N GLY A 257 5.96 -7.86 5.91
CA GLY A 257 5.18 -7.02 6.81
C GLY A 257 3.88 -6.58 6.15
N ALA A 258 2.78 -6.48 6.90
CA ALA A 258 1.49 -6.07 6.35
C ALA A 258 0.75 -5.11 7.28
N SER A 259 0.16 -4.06 6.71
CA SER A 259 -0.70 -3.11 7.44
C SER A 259 -1.72 -2.45 6.50
N ARG A 260 -2.83 -1.97 7.06
CA ARG A 260 -3.76 -1.06 6.36
C ARG A 260 -3.21 0.35 6.23
N ASP A 261 -2.28 0.71 7.10
CA ASP A 261 -1.62 2.00 7.10
C ASP A 261 -0.29 1.91 6.34
N VAL A 262 -0.23 2.57 5.17
CA VAL A 262 0.96 2.62 4.33
C VAL A 262 2.13 3.33 5.02
N VAL A 263 1.87 4.32 5.89
CA VAL A 263 2.93 5.03 6.64
C VAL A 263 3.54 4.10 7.69
N THR A 264 2.70 3.33 8.40
CA THR A 264 3.16 2.28 9.31
C THR A 264 3.99 1.21 8.57
N ALA A 265 3.52 0.78 7.40
CA ALA A 265 4.22 -0.21 6.58
C ALA A 265 5.59 0.31 6.08
N ASP A 266 5.65 1.56 5.64
CA ASP A 266 6.89 2.22 5.21
C ASP A 266 7.86 2.42 6.37
N ALA A 267 7.36 2.83 7.53
CA ALA A 267 8.18 2.96 8.73
C ALA A 267 8.80 1.61 9.12
N TRP A 268 8.04 0.53 9.10
CA TRP A 268 8.60 -0.81 9.34
C TRP A 268 9.64 -1.20 8.28
N GLY A 269 9.35 -0.99 7.00
CA GLY A 269 10.30 -1.31 5.93
C GLY A 269 11.61 -0.51 6.03
N ALA A 270 11.57 0.74 6.50
CA ALA A 270 12.76 1.55 6.75
C ALA A 270 13.69 0.89 7.78
N THR A 271 13.14 0.22 8.80
CA THR A 271 13.95 -0.50 9.80
C THR A 271 14.79 -1.64 9.20
N MET A 272 14.46 -2.14 8.00
CA MET A 272 15.28 -3.15 7.31
C MET A 272 16.66 -2.60 6.89
N PHE A 273 16.77 -1.28 6.75
CA PHE A 273 18.03 -0.56 6.53
C PHE A 273 18.73 -0.16 7.83
N GLY A 274 18.13 -0.42 8.99
CA GLY A 274 18.64 0.05 10.28
C GLY A 274 18.59 1.57 10.45
N VAL A 275 17.72 2.25 9.70
CA VAL A 275 17.51 3.71 9.79
C VAL A 275 16.23 4.03 10.53
N ASP A 276 16.20 5.20 11.16
CA ASP A 276 15.02 5.75 11.82
C ASP A 276 13.96 6.12 10.76
N PRO A 277 12.72 5.62 10.84
CA PRO A 277 11.64 6.04 9.95
C PRO A 277 11.47 7.56 9.84
N PHE A 278 11.73 8.31 10.91
CA PHE A 278 11.63 9.76 10.92
C PHE A 278 12.78 10.47 10.20
N SER A 279 13.88 9.78 9.88
CA SER A 279 14.92 10.34 9.01
C SER A 279 14.51 10.35 7.55
N ILE A 280 13.54 9.52 7.15
CA ILE A 280 13.06 9.41 5.78
C ILE A 280 12.02 10.53 5.51
N PRO A 281 12.30 11.51 4.62
CA PRO A 281 11.50 12.73 4.54
C PRO A 281 10.01 12.51 4.29
N HIS A 282 9.65 11.61 3.36
CA HIS A 282 8.25 11.35 3.00
C HIS A 282 7.49 10.55 4.08
N ILE A 283 8.16 9.68 4.84
CA ILE A 283 7.55 8.95 5.96
C ILE A 283 7.24 9.93 7.10
N LYS A 284 8.22 10.75 7.50
CA LYS A 284 8.02 11.80 8.49
C LYS A 284 6.91 12.76 8.07
N ARG A 285 6.93 13.23 6.81
CA ARG A 285 5.93 14.16 6.30
C ARG A 285 4.52 13.58 6.29
N ALA A 286 4.36 12.31 5.90
CA ALA A 286 3.07 11.64 5.91
C ALA A 286 2.53 11.49 7.34
N HIS A 287 3.40 11.22 8.31
CA HIS A 287 3.05 11.17 9.73
C HIS A 287 2.60 12.54 10.26
N GLU A 288 3.37 13.60 10.00
CA GLU A 288 3.05 14.96 10.42
C GLU A 288 1.73 15.48 9.82
N ARG A 289 1.40 15.01 8.60
CA ARG A 289 0.13 15.31 7.92
C ARG A 289 -1.03 14.38 8.32
N GLY A 290 -0.82 13.46 9.25
CA GLY A 290 -1.88 12.60 9.78
C GLY A 290 -2.36 11.50 8.81
N LEU A 291 -1.61 11.15 7.77
CA LEU A 291 -1.97 10.03 6.89
C LEU A 291 -1.85 8.67 7.61
N GLY A 292 -0.98 8.59 8.60
CA GLY A 292 -0.69 7.35 9.31
C GLY A 292 0.40 7.52 10.37
N ILE A 293 0.85 6.40 10.94
CA ILE A 293 1.73 6.39 12.11
C ILE A 293 3.10 5.85 11.74
N ALA A 294 4.11 6.72 11.74
CA ALA A 294 5.51 6.30 11.56
C ALA A 294 6.16 5.84 12.88
N ASP A 295 5.64 6.28 14.01
CA ASP A 295 6.12 5.89 15.34
C ASP A 295 5.66 4.47 15.68
N LEU A 296 6.50 3.49 15.37
CA LEU A 296 6.23 2.07 15.58
C LEU A 296 6.00 1.71 17.07
N SER A 297 6.43 2.54 18.03
CA SER A 297 6.14 2.30 19.46
C SER A 297 4.66 2.46 19.81
N LYS A 298 3.90 3.19 18.97
CA LYS A 298 2.46 3.40 19.08
C LYS A 298 1.64 2.41 18.26
N VAL A 299 2.31 1.52 17.52
CA VAL A 299 1.68 0.52 16.65
C VAL A 299 1.71 -0.83 17.34
N LYS A 300 0.57 -1.53 17.36
CA LYS A 300 0.54 -2.92 17.81
C LYS A 300 1.18 -3.81 16.75
N ILE A 301 2.31 -4.44 17.08
CA ILE A 301 2.98 -5.42 16.23
C ILE A 301 2.44 -6.82 16.53
N LEU A 302 2.09 -7.58 15.49
CA LEU A 302 1.56 -8.94 15.53
C LEU A 302 2.55 -9.97 14.98
#